data_AF-A0A317N971-F1
#
_entry.id   AF-A0A317N971-F1
#
_cell.length_a   1.000
_cell.length_b   1.000
_cell.length_c   1.000
_cell.angle_alpha   90.00
_cell.angle_beta   90.00
_cell.angle_gamma   90.00
#
_symmetry.space_group_name_H-M   'P 1'
#
loop_
_entity.id
_entity.type
_entity.pdbx_description
1 polymer ?
#
loop_
_entity_poly.entity_id
_entity_poly.type
_entity_poly.pdbx_seq_one_letter_code
_entity_poly.pdbx_strand_id
1 'polypeptide(L)' 'MGLISGRKAFQKPMDEGVALLRAIQDVYLDPTVTVA' A
#
# COMPACT_ATOMS: atom_id res chain seq x y z
N MET A 1 3.28 -10.43 13.12
CA MET A 1 3.90 -10.65 11.79
C MET A 1 3.91 -9.33 11.04
N GLY A 2 5.05 -8.90 10.50
CA GLY A 2 5.14 -7.68 9.68
C GLY A 2 4.48 -7.86 8.32
N LEU A 3 3.74 -6.85 7.85
CA LEU A 3 3.08 -6.87 6.55
C LEU A 3 4.08 -6.47 5.46
N ILE A 4 4.54 -7.42 4.64
CA ILE A 4 5.31 -7.10 3.43
C ILE A 4 4.32 -6.77 2.31
N SER A 5 3.93 -5.51 2.22
CA SER A 5 2.89 -5.00 1.31
C SER A 5 3.15 -5.32 -0.17
N GLY A 6 4.41 -5.17 -0.63
CA GLY A 6 4.79 -5.52 -2.01
C GLY A 6 4.53 -7.00 -2.32
N ARG A 7 5.10 -7.91 -1.51
CA ARG A 7 4.88 -9.37 -1.65
C ARG A 7 3.39 -9.74 -1.61
N LYS A 8 2.60 -9.07 -0.78
CA LYS A 8 1.16 -9.33 -0.67
C LYS A 8 0.37 -8.79 -1.87
N ALA A 9 0.78 -7.66 -2.45
CA ALA A 9 0.15 -7.11 -3.66
C ALA A 9 0.35 -8.04 -4.87
N PHE A 10 1.55 -8.62 -5.03
CA PHE A 10 1.85 -9.57 -6.13
C PHE A 10 1.26 -10.99 -5.93
N GLN A 11 0.68 -11.28 -4.76
CA GLN A 11 -0.02 -12.54 -4.48
C GLN A 11 -1.54 -12.47 -4.69
N LYS A 12 -2.06 -11.30 -5.06
CA LYS A 12 -3.48 -11.04 -5.28
C LYS A 12 -3.80 -10.98 -6.78
N PRO A 13 -5.09 -11.10 -7.16
CA PRO A 13 -5.55 -10.67 -8.48
C PRO A 13 -5.04 -9.27 -8.82
N MET A 14 -4.74 -9.02 -10.09
CA MET A 14 -4.05 -7.81 -10.55
C MET A 14 -4.74 -6.52 -10.09
N ASP A 15 -6.06 -6.47 -10.22
CA ASP A 15 -6.90 -5.35 -9.80
C ASP A 15 -6.82 -5.08 -8.29
N GLU A 16 -6.91 -6.13 -7.47
CA GLU A 16 -6.74 -6.03 -6.02
C GLU A 16 -5.33 -5.60 -5.62
N GLY A 17 -4.31 -6.13 -6.31
CA GLY A 17 -2.90 -5.76 -6.08
C GLY A 17 -2.66 -4.28 -6.38
N VAL A 18 -3.19 -3.79 -7.50
CA VAL A 18 -3.12 -2.37 -7.88
C VAL A 18 -3.84 -1.49 -6.88
N ALA A 19 -5.03 -1.88 -6.43
CA ALA A 19 -5.78 -1.13 -5.41
C ALA A 19 -5.00 -1.04 -4.09
N LEU A 20 -4.39 -2.16 -3.66
CA LEU A 20 -3.54 -2.18 -2.47
C LEU A 20 -2.34 -1.24 -2.58
N LEU A 21 -1.65 -1.25 -3.73
CA LEU A 21 -0.52 -0.36 -3.96
C LEU A 21 -0.95 1.11 -3.97
N ARG A 22 -2.08 1.46 -4.62
CA ARG A 22 -2.61 2.82 -4.64
C ARG A 22 -2.94 3.34 -3.24
N ALA A 23 -3.61 2.54 -2.41
CA ALA A 23 -3.93 2.93 -1.04
C ALA A 23 -2.68 3.25 -0.21
N ILE A 24 -1.56 2.55 -0.44
CA ILE A 24 -0.29 2.86 0.20
C ILE A 24 0.28 4.17 -0.34
N GLN A 25 0.21 4.40 -1.65
CA GLN A 25 0.67 5.65 -2.25
C GLN A 25 -0.12 6.85 -1.74
N ASP A 26 -1.42 6.71 -1.51
CA ASP A 26 -2.27 7.78 -0.95
C ASP A 26 -1.73 8.26 0.41
N VAL A 27 -1.25 7.35 1.27
CA VAL A 27 -0.65 7.70 2.56
C VAL A 27 0.68 8.44 2.40
N TYR A 28 1.52 8.07 1.43
CA TYR A 28 2.79 8.76 1.16
C TYR A 28 2.59 10.16 0.56
N LEU A 29 1.46 10.39 -0.11
CA LEU A 29 1.12 11.66 -0.74
C LEU A 29 0.28 12.56 0.18
N ASP A 30 -0.24 12.04 1.29
CA ASP A 30 -1.03 12.81 2.24
C ASP A 30 -0.12 13.75 3.06
N PRO A 31 -0.22 15.09 2.87
CA PRO A 31 0.63 16.05 3.56
C PRO A 31 0.31 16.18 5.06
N THR A 32 -0.82 15.62 5.51
CA THR A 32 -1.22 15.62 6.92
C THR A 32 -0.56 14.49 7.70
N VAL A 33 0.01 13.49 7.01
CA VAL A 33 0.75 12.39 7.63
C VAL A 33 2.12 12.89 8.10
N THR A 34 2.26 13.08 9.39
CA THR A 34 3.53 13.44 10.04
C THR A 34 4.12 12.24 10.77
N VAL A 35 5.44 12.10 10.74
CA VAL A 35 6.13 11.16 11.64
C VAL A 35 6.33 11.87 12.99
N ALA A 36 5.80 11.29 14.06
CA ALA A 36 5.84 11.84 15.42
C ALA A 36 7.26 11.98 15.98
#